data_AF-A0A538RP28-F1
#
_entry.id   AF-A0A538RP28-F1
#
_cell.length_a   1.000
_cell.length_b   1.000
_cell.length_c   1.000
_cell.angle_alpha   90.00
_cell.angle_beta   90.00
_cell.angle_gamma   90.00
#
_symmetry.space_group_name_H-M   'P 1'
#
loop_
_entity.id
_entity.type
_entity.pdbx_description
1 polymer ?
#
loop_
_entity_poly.entity_id
_entity_poly.type
_entity_poly.pdbx_seq_one_letter_code
_entity_poly.pdbx_strand_id
1 'polypeptide(L)'
;MLRFLAGFLGNRARQLVAQKGLFGKTLHATVPGLLFFVIALFAASLLSYLCHWAYDNGASLGIGMAATLLALLVSIILGTAITFINRSSIQQTYAVRLGRTYLGATNPERRRDRIWGQDVTEVMPGDDLALRVYTPHERGGPLHLINVMLNHSTDDFSERTLRDRRGESMAVSPFGFSFGKVYHALWGSTEGQVVPVNVPAAEPHPLGNQPTAHTAEPTLQTWVAISGAAISPGRGAETNVGLSLLLGLANLRTGYWWDSNRPRNRPRGYRHFTWLTKLRWTFARFFLPQDLLLNEFLGRFGGPWVRYWYLSDGGFFENLGVYELLRRRVPYILCCDAGEDSEYDFVDLANLIRKARIDFAADIRFLTAEEIQNSEHIPGQVKPLLGPLEGLKPAGQGSHSQRHAALALIRYGDDPTPRSALLYLKSSLTGDEDPDILSYALTHPEFPHDSTADQFFTEPQWESYRRLGEHIGGPLFARGPSGGLWLADLLQGTTK
;
A
#
# COMPACT_ATOMS: atom_id res chain seq x y z
N MET A 1 17.75 -7.94 -15.53
CA MET A 1 18.36 -6.93 -14.63
C MET A 1 17.60 -6.81 -13.29
N LEU A 2 16.29 -6.54 -13.26
CA LEU A 2 15.48 -6.51 -12.02
C LEU A 2 15.42 -7.85 -11.26
N ARG A 3 15.21 -8.99 -11.94
CA ARG A 3 15.30 -10.33 -11.32
C ARG A 3 16.70 -10.64 -10.76
N PHE A 4 17.75 -10.14 -11.41
CA PHE A 4 19.13 -10.30 -10.96
C PHE A 4 19.42 -9.41 -9.75
N LEU A 5 18.92 -8.17 -9.74
CA LEU A 5 19.02 -7.26 -8.60
C LEU A 5 18.19 -7.76 -7.40
N ALA A 6 16.97 -8.27 -7.61
CA ALA A 6 16.13 -8.84 -6.56
C ALA A 6 16.74 -10.12 -5.98
N GLY A 7 17.23 -11.04 -6.82
CA GLY A 7 17.93 -12.24 -6.36
C GLY A 7 19.29 -11.96 -5.69
N PHE A 8 20.03 -10.97 -6.19
CA PHE A 8 21.32 -10.57 -5.62
C PHE A 8 21.18 -9.81 -4.30
N LEU A 9 20.16 -8.94 -4.18
CA LEU A 9 19.83 -8.25 -2.93
C LEU A 9 19.21 -9.21 -1.92
N GLY A 10 18.32 -10.11 -2.33
CA GLY A 10 17.69 -11.12 -1.46
C GLY A 10 18.68 -12.14 -0.90
N ASN A 11 19.63 -12.63 -1.71
CA ASN A 11 20.65 -13.57 -1.22
C ASN A 11 21.69 -12.92 -0.31
N ARG A 12 22.04 -11.64 -0.51
CA ARG A 12 22.93 -10.89 0.40
C ARG A 12 22.23 -10.42 1.66
N ALA A 13 20.95 -10.04 1.58
CA ALA A 13 20.14 -9.72 2.75
C ALA A 13 20.05 -10.94 3.69
N ARG A 14 19.87 -12.14 3.14
CA ARG A 14 19.89 -13.41 3.89
C ARG A 14 21.22 -13.67 4.62
N GLN A 15 22.36 -13.42 3.97
CA GLN A 15 23.68 -13.54 4.62
C GLN A 15 23.93 -12.47 5.69
N LEU A 16 23.36 -11.27 5.53
CA LEU A 16 23.50 -10.16 6.49
C LEU A 16 22.57 -10.29 7.70
N VAL A 17 21.39 -10.89 7.54
CA VAL A 17 20.41 -11.12 8.62
C VAL A 17 20.88 -12.24 9.57
N ALA A 18 21.67 -13.20 9.09
CA ALA A 18 22.28 -14.25 9.92
C ALA A 18 23.38 -13.73 10.87
N GLN A 19 23.91 -12.51 10.67
CA GLN A 19 24.86 -11.86 11.58
C GLN A 19 24.22 -10.65 12.28
N LYS A 20 23.25 -10.90 13.17
CA LYS A 20 22.70 -9.84 14.04
C LYS A 20 23.71 -9.49 15.15
N GLY A 21 24.65 -8.62 14.79
CA GLY A 21 25.44 -7.80 15.70
C GLY A 21 25.26 -6.31 15.39
N LEU A 22 25.70 -5.45 16.31
CA LEU A 22 25.64 -3.97 16.26
C LEU A 22 26.13 -3.35 14.92
N PHE A 23 26.91 -4.11 14.14
CA PHE A 23 27.44 -3.77 12.82
C PHE A 23 26.42 -3.77 11.66
N GLY A 24 25.32 -4.52 11.76
CA GLY A 24 24.30 -4.56 10.68
C GLY A 24 23.61 -3.20 10.49
N LYS A 25 23.29 -2.52 11.60
CA LYS A 25 22.58 -1.23 11.58
C LYS A 25 23.41 -0.09 10.97
N THR A 26 24.74 -0.11 11.13
CA THR A 26 25.64 0.90 10.52
C THR A 26 25.89 0.64 9.04
N LEU A 27 25.88 -0.62 8.59
CA LEU A 27 26.04 -0.97 7.18
C LEU A 27 24.81 -0.56 6.33
N HIS A 28 23.61 -0.69 6.89
CA HIS A 28 22.36 -0.33 6.20
C HIS A 28 22.21 1.17 5.88
N ALA A 29 22.88 2.06 6.62
CA ALA A 29 22.83 3.50 6.36
C ALA A 29 24.03 4.04 5.56
N THR A 30 25.20 3.42 5.71
CA THR A 30 26.44 3.88 5.05
C THR A 30 26.48 3.54 3.56
N VAL A 31 26.00 2.37 3.15
CA VAL A 31 25.99 1.97 1.73
C VAL A 31 25.08 2.88 0.89
N PRO A 32 23.82 3.18 1.28
CA PRO A 32 23.00 4.13 0.55
C PRO A 32 23.59 5.54 0.50
N GLY A 33 24.18 6.00 1.61
CA GLY A 33 24.84 7.30 1.68
C GLY A 33 26.05 7.42 0.74
N LEU A 34 26.87 6.36 0.66
CA LEU A 34 28.01 6.30 -0.26
C LEU A 34 27.56 6.27 -1.72
N LEU A 35 26.55 5.46 -2.05
CA LEU A 35 26.01 5.40 -3.40
C LEU A 35 25.41 6.75 -3.82
N PHE A 36 24.68 7.42 -2.92
CA PHE A 36 24.20 8.78 -3.13
C PHE A 36 25.37 9.73 -3.42
N PHE A 37 26.43 9.70 -2.60
CA PHE A 37 27.59 10.56 -2.79
C PHE A 37 28.24 10.34 -4.15
N VAL A 38 28.38 9.09 -4.60
CA VAL A 38 28.94 8.75 -5.92
C VAL A 38 28.04 9.27 -7.05
N ILE A 39 26.73 9.04 -6.98
CA ILE A 39 25.78 9.49 -8.02
C ILE A 39 25.72 11.02 -8.05
N ALA A 40 25.66 11.67 -6.89
CA ALA A 40 25.63 13.12 -6.78
C ALA A 40 26.93 13.75 -7.28
N LEU A 41 28.09 13.18 -6.93
CA LEU A 41 29.38 13.63 -7.43
C LEU A 41 29.48 13.46 -8.95
N PHE A 42 29.04 12.33 -9.49
CA PHE A 42 28.98 12.11 -10.94
C PHE A 42 28.08 13.14 -11.63
N ALA A 43 26.86 13.36 -11.13
CA ALA A 43 25.93 14.35 -11.68
C ALA A 43 26.48 15.78 -11.60
N ALA A 44 27.12 16.15 -10.48
CA ALA A 44 27.76 17.46 -10.31
C ALA A 44 28.96 17.63 -11.25
N SER A 45 29.74 16.57 -11.45
CA SER A 45 30.90 16.57 -12.36
C SER A 45 30.45 16.66 -13.82
N LEU A 46 29.39 15.95 -14.18
CA LEU A 46 28.76 16.05 -15.50
C LEU A 46 28.20 17.45 -15.75
N LEU A 47 27.48 18.01 -14.78
CA LEU A 47 26.97 19.38 -14.89
C LEU A 47 28.11 20.39 -15.02
N SER A 48 29.17 20.24 -14.21
CA SER A 48 30.37 21.07 -14.31
C SER A 48 31.02 20.97 -15.69
N TYR A 49 31.18 19.76 -16.22
CA TYR A 49 31.70 19.52 -17.56
C TYR A 49 30.84 20.18 -18.64
N LEU A 50 29.50 20.02 -18.57
CA LEU A 50 28.57 20.67 -19.50
C LEU A 50 28.65 22.19 -19.41
N CYS A 51 28.80 22.77 -18.22
CA CYS A 51 29.01 24.20 -18.04
C CYS A 51 30.35 24.65 -18.66
N HIS A 52 31.45 23.95 -18.42
CA HIS A 52 32.74 24.28 -19.02
C HIS A 52 32.70 24.19 -20.55
N TRP A 53 32.04 23.16 -21.08
CA TRP A 53 31.85 22.99 -22.52
C TRP A 53 30.98 24.11 -23.12
N ALA A 54 29.88 24.47 -22.47
CA ALA A 54 28.95 25.48 -22.98
C ALA A 54 29.51 26.91 -22.90
N TYR A 55 30.28 27.23 -21.86
CA TYR A 55 30.87 28.55 -21.66
C TYR A 55 32.26 28.69 -22.29
N ASP A 56 32.90 27.58 -22.66
CA ASP A 56 34.24 27.51 -23.23
C ASP A 56 35.25 28.37 -22.44
N ASN A 57 35.34 28.12 -21.12
CA ASN A 57 36.13 28.93 -20.17
C ASN A 57 35.85 30.46 -20.20
N GLY A 58 34.65 30.85 -20.63
CA GLY A 58 34.21 32.24 -20.77
C GLY A 58 34.36 32.82 -22.17
N ALA A 59 35.00 32.12 -23.12
CA ALA A 59 35.14 32.58 -24.51
C ALA A 59 33.78 32.61 -25.25
N SER A 60 32.84 31.77 -24.82
CA SER A 60 31.52 31.61 -25.47
C SER A 60 30.38 32.06 -24.54
N LEU A 61 30.53 33.20 -23.87
CA LEU A 61 29.55 33.70 -22.88
C LEU A 61 28.11 33.75 -23.43
N GLY A 62 27.92 34.21 -24.67
CA GLY A 62 26.59 34.28 -25.29
C GLY A 62 25.94 32.90 -25.47
N ILE A 63 26.71 31.91 -25.91
CA ILE A 63 26.24 30.52 -26.09
C ILE A 63 25.95 29.88 -24.74
N GLY A 64 26.84 30.05 -23.75
CA GLY A 64 26.65 29.54 -22.40
C GLY A 64 25.41 30.13 -21.72
N MET A 65 25.19 31.45 -21.85
CA MET A 65 23.97 32.11 -21.37
C MET A 65 22.72 31.60 -22.09
N ALA A 66 22.75 31.46 -23.42
CA ALA A 66 21.63 30.93 -24.18
C ALA A 66 21.28 29.49 -23.78
N ALA A 67 22.28 28.62 -23.60
CA ALA A 67 22.08 27.25 -23.13
C ALA A 67 21.49 27.21 -21.70
N THR A 68 21.94 28.09 -20.81
CA THR A 68 21.42 28.20 -19.44
C THR A 68 19.97 28.68 -19.44
N LEU A 69 19.65 29.70 -20.24
CA LEU A 69 18.28 30.20 -20.39
C LEU A 69 17.36 29.15 -21.01
N LEU A 70 17.84 28.38 -21.99
CA LEU A 70 17.10 27.26 -22.58
C LEU A 70 16.83 26.17 -21.55
N ALA A 71 17.84 25.77 -20.75
CA ALA A 71 17.65 24.79 -19.69
C ALA A 71 16.66 25.27 -18.62
N LEU A 72 16.72 26.56 -18.25
CA LEU A 72 15.76 27.18 -17.34
C LEU A 72 14.34 27.18 -17.94
N LEU A 73 14.20 27.54 -19.22
CA LEU A 73 12.92 27.51 -19.92
C LEU A 73 12.33 26.10 -19.97
N VAL A 74 13.14 25.09 -20.32
CA VAL A 74 12.72 23.68 -20.31
C VAL A 74 12.30 23.26 -18.90
N SER A 75 13.04 23.64 -17.86
CA SER A 75 12.70 23.33 -16.47
C SER A 75 11.39 24.00 -16.02
N ILE A 76 11.12 25.23 -16.45
CA ILE A 76 9.84 25.93 -16.21
C ILE A 76 8.70 25.24 -16.95
N ILE A 77 8.89 24.87 -18.22
CA ILE A 77 7.88 24.15 -19.02
C ILE A 77 7.54 22.81 -18.35
N LEU A 78 8.56 22.00 -18.04
CA LEU A 78 8.39 20.74 -17.31
C LEU A 78 7.80 20.98 -15.91
N GLY A 79 8.08 22.12 -15.30
CA GLY A 79 7.55 22.56 -14.02
C GLY A 79 6.01 22.69 -13.98
N THR A 80 5.35 22.71 -15.13
CA THR A 80 3.88 22.70 -15.25
C THR A 80 3.29 21.30 -15.45
N ALA A 81 4.12 20.31 -15.81
CA ALA A 81 3.70 18.96 -16.15
C ALA A 81 3.71 18.04 -14.92
N ILE A 82 2.79 18.25 -13.97
CA ILE A 82 2.70 17.43 -12.73
C ILE A 82 2.60 15.94 -13.04
N THR A 83 1.86 15.55 -14.10
CA THR A 83 1.74 14.16 -14.52
C THR A 83 3.08 13.49 -14.82
N PHE A 84 4.11 14.27 -15.16
CA PHE A 84 5.45 13.76 -15.43
C PHE A 84 6.03 13.02 -14.22
N ILE A 85 5.80 13.49 -12.99
CA ILE A 85 6.42 12.90 -11.79
C ILE A 85 6.01 11.44 -11.55
N ASN A 86 4.76 11.11 -11.88
CA ASN A 86 4.20 9.77 -11.73
C ASN A 86 4.52 8.92 -12.96
N ARG A 87 4.56 9.52 -14.16
CA ARG A 87 4.87 8.80 -15.41
C ARG A 87 6.36 8.48 -15.57
N SER A 88 7.24 9.25 -14.94
CA SER A 88 8.69 9.05 -15.01
C SER A 88 9.20 7.97 -14.05
N SER A 89 8.32 7.29 -13.29
CA SER A 89 8.70 6.26 -12.33
C SER A 89 8.29 4.85 -12.76
N ILE A 90 8.76 3.83 -12.02
CA ILE A 90 8.36 2.43 -12.25
C ILE A 90 6.87 2.18 -11.95
N GLN A 91 6.21 3.08 -11.21
CA GLN A 91 4.79 2.98 -10.87
C GLN A 91 3.91 2.72 -12.10
N GLN A 92 4.08 3.48 -13.18
CA GLN A 92 3.26 3.32 -14.38
C GLN A 92 3.52 1.97 -15.07
N THR A 93 4.77 1.52 -15.08
CA THR A 93 5.13 0.21 -15.66
C THR A 93 4.50 -0.92 -14.87
N TYR A 94 4.46 -0.79 -13.54
CA TYR A 94 3.81 -1.74 -12.65
C TYR A 94 2.28 -1.75 -12.86
N ALA A 95 1.65 -0.58 -12.91
CA ALA A 95 0.21 -0.45 -13.16
C ALA A 95 -0.23 -1.08 -14.48
N VAL A 96 0.50 -0.82 -15.57
CA VAL A 96 0.18 -1.39 -16.89
C VAL A 96 0.41 -2.91 -16.91
N ARG A 97 1.36 -3.46 -16.14
CA ARG A 97 1.51 -4.92 -15.99
C ARG A 97 0.29 -5.52 -15.28
N LEU A 98 -0.13 -4.95 -14.16
CA LEU A 98 -1.32 -5.41 -13.42
C LEU A 98 -2.60 -5.32 -14.27
N GLY A 99 -2.82 -4.20 -14.97
CA GLY A 99 -3.96 -4.02 -15.86
C GLY A 99 -4.03 -5.11 -16.92
N ARG A 100 -2.94 -5.37 -17.65
CA ARG A 100 -2.89 -6.44 -18.66
C ARG A 100 -3.12 -7.84 -18.08
N THR A 101 -2.47 -8.15 -16.96
CA THR A 101 -2.56 -9.49 -16.35
C THR A 101 -3.97 -9.82 -15.87
N TYR A 102 -4.66 -8.88 -15.22
CA TYR A 102 -5.96 -9.16 -14.60
C TYR A 102 -7.15 -8.65 -15.43
N LEU A 103 -7.17 -7.37 -15.76
CA LEU A 103 -8.27 -6.77 -16.52
C LEU A 103 -8.19 -7.16 -18.00
N GLY A 104 -6.99 -7.13 -18.59
CA GLY A 104 -6.76 -7.58 -19.97
C GLY A 104 -7.12 -9.05 -20.17
N ALA A 105 -6.80 -9.93 -19.22
CA ALA A 105 -7.20 -11.35 -19.31
C ALA A 105 -8.72 -11.57 -19.37
N THR A 106 -9.51 -10.61 -18.88
CA THR A 106 -10.98 -10.64 -18.91
C THR A 106 -11.59 -9.74 -19.99
N ASN A 107 -10.77 -9.00 -20.76
CA ASN A 107 -11.21 -8.13 -21.83
C ASN A 107 -11.83 -8.95 -22.97
N PRO A 108 -13.13 -8.77 -23.31
CA PRO A 108 -13.78 -9.51 -24.37
C PRO A 108 -13.15 -9.29 -25.76
N GLU A 109 -12.60 -8.11 -26.04
CA GLU A 109 -12.00 -7.80 -27.34
C GLU A 109 -10.74 -8.63 -27.58
N ARG A 110 -9.96 -8.92 -26.53
CA ARG A 110 -8.83 -9.85 -26.59
C ARG A 110 -9.26 -11.29 -26.88
N ARG A 111 -10.48 -11.66 -26.49
CA ARG A 111 -11.03 -13.01 -26.68
C ARG A 111 -11.77 -13.19 -28.00
N ARG A 112 -12.23 -12.11 -28.65
CA ARG A 112 -12.99 -12.18 -29.92
C ARG A 112 -12.10 -12.47 -31.13
N ASP A 113 -10.95 -11.79 -31.24
CA ASP A 113 -10.32 -11.64 -32.57
C ASP A 113 -9.09 -12.51 -32.87
N ARG A 114 -8.50 -13.25 -31.93
CA ARG A 114 -7.50 -14.32 -32.19
C ARG A 114 -7.04 -14.97 -30.88
N ILE A 115 -7.34 -16.26 -30.70
CA ILE A 115 -6.81 -17.08 -29.59
C ILE A 115 -5.29 -17.31 -29.75
N TRP A 116 -4.72 -17.04 -30.93
CA TRP A 116 -3.33 -17.35 -31.26
C TRP A 116 -2.62 -16.14 -31.91
N GLY A 117 -1.54 -15.67 -31.28
CA GLY A 117 -0.57 -14.73 -31.87
C GLY A 117 -0.70 -13.24 -31.49
N GLN A 118 -1.66 -12.85 -30.64
CA GLN A 118 -1.64 -11.50 -30.06
C GLN A 118 -0.60 -11.40 -28.95
N ASP A 119 0.18 -10.32 -28.97
CA ASP A 119 1.14 -10.05 -27.90
C ASP A 119 0.38 -9.68 -26.62
N VAL A 120 0.46 -10.55 -25.62
CA VAL A 120 -0.15 -10.35 -24.30
C VAL A 120 0.43 -9.11 -23.60
N THR A 121 1.57 -8.61 -24.08
CA THR A 121 2.22 -7.40 -23.57
C THR A 121 1.71 -6.11 -24.23
N GLU A 122 1.00 -6.16 -25.35
CA GLU A 122 0.37 -4.98 -25.93
C GLU A 122 -0.73 -4.45 -25.00
N VAL A 123 -1.04 -3.16 -25.01
CA VAL A 123 -2.17 -2.58 -24.24
C VAL A 123 -3.33 -2.34 -25.20
N MET A 124 -4.52 -2.83 -24.87
CA MET A 124 -5.71 -2.70 -25.69
C MET A 124 -6.77 -1.82 -24.99
N PRO A 125 -7.62 -1.11 -25.75
CA PRO A 125 -8.81 -0.47 -25.20
C PRO A 125 -9.64 -1.47 -24.39
N GLY A 126 -10.07 -1.07 -23.20
CA GLY A 126 -10.83 -1.94 -22.27
C GLY A 126 -9.98 -2.76 -21.30
N ASP A 127 -8.65 -2.70 -21.36
CA ASP A 127 -7.76 -3.31 -20.35
C ASP A 127 -7.69 -2.52 -19.02
N ASP A 128 -8.33 -1.36 -18.97
CA ASP A 128 -8.39 -0.52 -17.78
C ASP A 128 -9.72 0.23 -17.75
N LEU A 129 -10.14 0.60 -16.54
CA LEU A 129 -11.44 1.20 -16.29
C LEU A 129 -11.28 2.39 -15.33
N ALA A 130 -12.11 3.41 -15.51
CA ALA A 130 -12.28 4.41 -14.46
C ALA A 130 -12.85 3.72 -13.21
N LEU A 131 -12.31 4.01 -12.03
CA LEU A 131 -12.73 3.36 -10.78
C LEU A 131 -14.23 3.54 -10.51
N ARG A 132 -14.81 4.68 -10.89
CA ARG A 132 -16.25 4.98 -10.72
C ARG A 132 -17.18 4.04 -11.49
N VAL A 133 -16.71 3.50 -12.62
CA VAL A 133 -17.50 2.59 -13.48
C VAL A 133 -17.31 1.13 -13.04
N TYR A 134 -16.34 0.87 -12.16
CA TYR A 134 -16.07 -0.47 -11.66
C TYR A 134 -17.09 -0.87 -10.58
N THR A 135 -18.22 -1.47 -11.00
CA THR A 135 -19.34 -1.85 -10.12
C THR A 135 -19.59 -3.36 -10.05
N PRO A 136 -18.59 -4.20 -9.68
CA PRO A 136 -18.79 -5.65 -9.60
C PRO A 136 -19.94 -6.07 -8.65
N HIS A 137 -20.20 -5.27 -7.61
CA HIS A 137 -21.27 -5.49 -6.64
C HIS A 137 -22.68 -5.48 -7.22
N GLU A 138 -22.91 -4.77 -8.33
CA GLU A 138 -24.21 -4.80 -9.03
C GLU A 138 -24.46 -6.13 -9.73
N ARG A 139 -23.40 -6.93 -9.95
CA ARG A 139 -23.45 -8.25 -10.58
C ARG A 139 -23.19 -9.40 -9.61
N GLY A 140 -23.31 -9.13 -8.30
CA GLY A 140 -23.07 -10.11 -7.23
C GLY A 140 -21.59 -10.33 -6.87
N GLY A 141 -20.68 -9.55 -7.44
CA GLY A 141 -19.27 -9.52 -7.02
C GLY A 141 -19.04 -8.71 -5.74
N PRO A 142 -17.82 -8.70 -5.19
CA PRO A 142 -17.49 -7.92 -4.00
C PRO A 142 -17.37 -6.43 -4.33
N LEU A 143 -17.78 -5.55 -3.41
CA LEU A 143 -17.39 -4.15 -3.47
C LEU A 143 -15.92 -4.03 -3.06
N HIS A 144 -15.06 -3.56 -3.98
CA HIS A 144 -13.65 -3.37 -3.67
C HIS A 144 -13.39 -2.08 -2.89
N LEU A 145 -12.69 -2.23 -1.77
CA LEU A 145 -12.03 -1.16 -1.03
C LEU A 145 -10.53 -1.31 -1.26
N ILE A 146 -9.93 -0.36 -1.97
CA ILE A 146 -8.51 -0.37 -2.32
C ILE A 146 -7.76 0.44 -1.26
N ASN A 147 -6.95 -0.24 -0.46
CA ASN A 147 -6.22 0.37 0.65
C ASN A 147 -4.90 0.96 0.17
N VAL A 148 -4.67 2.23 0.50
CA VAL A 148 -3.44 2.96 0.24
C VAL A 148 -3.04 3.73 1.51
N MET A 149 -1.78 4.10 1.60
CA MET A 149 -1.29 4.94 2.68
C MET A 149 -1.12 6.37 2.20
N LEU A 150 -1.72 7.31 2.92
CA LEU A 150 -1.46 8.74 2.74
C LEU A 150 -0.26 9.11 3.62
N ASN A 151 0.89 9.38 3.00
CA ASN A 151 2.12 9.68 3.73
C ASN A 151 2.08 11.09 4.34
N HIS A 152 2.47 11.18 5.60
CA HIS A 152 2.47 12.40 6.39
C HIS A 152 3.68 12.38 7.34
N SER A 153 4.88 12.60 6.79
CA SER A 153 6.12 12.56 7.56
C SER A 153 6.49 13.90 8.18
N THR A 154 5.99 15.00 7.59
CA THR A 154 6.24 16.37 8.05
C THR A 154 4.92 17.07 8.31
N ASP A 155 4.78 17.64 9.50
CA ASP A 155 3.72 18.61 9.73
C ASP A 155 4.05 19.87 8.91
N ASP A 156 3.24 20.14 7.89
CA ASP A 156 3.51 21.22 6.93
C ASP A 156 3.46 22.62 7.57
N PHE A 157 2.86 22.74 8.77
CA PHE A 157 2.75 23.99 9.50
C PHE A 157 3.96 24.29 10.40
N SER A 158 4.50 23.27 11.05
CA SER A 158 5.70 23.41 11.90
C SER A 158 7.00 22.98 11.22
N GLU A 159 6.91 22.38 10.02
CA GLU A 159 7.97 21.66 9.32
C GLU A 159 8.65 20.58 10.19
N ARG A 160 7.98 20.13 11.25
CA ARG A 160 8.52 19.12 12.19
C ARG A 160 8.19 17.72 11.68
N THR A 161 9.17 16.84 11.78
CA THR A 161 8.98 15.43 11.48
C THR A 161 8.06 14.79 12.52
N LEU A 162 6.98 14.16 12.06
CA LEU A 162 6.11 13.34 12.90
C LEU A 162 6.86 12.07 13.29
N ARG A 163 6.84 11.71 14.58
CA ARG A 163 7.69 10.62 15.10
C ARG A 163 7.14 9.22 14.85
N ASP A 164 5.83 9.04 15.00
CA ASP A 164 5.27 7.69 15.11
C ASP A 164 4.76 7.16 13.76
N ARG A 165 3.50 7.46 13.39
CA ARG A 165 2.84 6.81 12.25
C ARG A 165 3.34 7.27 10.88
N ARG A 166 3.78 8.53 10.78
CA ARG A 166 4.24 9.20 9.54
C ARG A 166 3.31 9.03 8.32
N GLY A 167 2.02 8.81 8.57
CA GLY A 167 0.97 8.70 7.56
C GLY A 167 -0.31 8.12 8.13
N GLU A 168 -1.33 8.11 7.28
CA GLU A 168 -2.70 7.77 7.61
C GLU A 168 -3.22 6.70 6.66
N SER A 169 -4.14 5.84 7.13
CA SER A 169 -4.89 4.96 6.24
C SER A 169 -5.75 5.78 5.29
N MET A 170 -5.81 5.34 4.03
CA MET A 170 -6.77 5.81 3.05
C MET A 170 -7.32 4.61 2.28
N ALA A 171 -8.63 4.58 2.06
CA ALA A 171 -9.24 3.52 1.26
C ALA A 171 -10.21 4.09 0.25
N VAL A 172 -10.06 3.64 -0.98
CA VAL A 172 -10.74 4.17 -2.15
C VAL A 172 -11.69 3.13 -2.72
N SER A 173 -12.86 3.57 -3.14
CA SER A 173 -13.92 2.74 -3.73
C SER A 173 -14.53 3.47 -4.94
N PRO A 174 -15.39 2.81 -5.73
CA PRO A 174 -16.16 3.45 -6.80
C PRO A 174 -17.07 4.60 -6.35
N PHE A 175 -17.38 4.71 -5.05
CA PHE A 175 -18.28 5.74 -4.50
C PHE A 175 -17.56 6.94 -3.88
N GLY A 176 -16.32 6.74 -3.46
CA GLY A 176 -15.55 7.74 -2.74
C GLY A 176 -14.39 7.12 -1.99
N PHE A 177 -13.86 7.84 -1.02
CA PHE A 177 -12.76 7.38 -0.20
C PHE A 177 -12.88 7.83 1.25
N SER A 178 -12.29 7.03 2.13
CA SER A 178 -12.09 7.34 3.55
C SER A 178 -10.61 7.58 3.78
N PHE A 179 -10.24 8.48 4.70
CA PHE A 179 -8.84 8.67 5.07
C PHE A 179 -8.68 9.20 6.51
N GLY A 180 -7.52 8.95 7.11
CA GLY A 180 -7.30 9.23 8.53
C GLY A 180 -8.34 8.53 9.41
N LYS A 181 -8.57 9.00 10.64
CA LYS A 181 -9.52 8.35 11.55
C LYS A 181 -11.00 8.60 11.22
N VAL A 182 -11.32 9.78 10.69
CA VAL A 182 -12.70 10.30 10.68
C VAL A 182 -13.14 10.90 9.34
N TYR A 183 -12.22 11.08 8.39
CA TYR A 183 -12.53 11.84 7.18
C TYR A 183 -13.03 10.94 6.06
N HIS A 184 -14.05 11.44 5.36
CA HIS A 184 -14.74 10.75 4.29
C HIS A 184 -15.05 11.74 3.18
N ALA A 185 -14.97 11.28 1.94
CA ALA A 185 -15.37 12.07 0.79
C ALA A 185 -15.98 11.17 -0.27
N LEU A 186 -16.98 11.69 -0.98
CA LEU A 186 -17.64 11.03 -2.09
C LEU A 186 -17.14 11.58 -3.41
N TRP A 187 -17.12 10.70 -4.38
CA TRP A 187 -17.03 11.02 -5.78
C TRP A 187 -18.34 11.74 -6.21
N GLY A 188 -18.24 12.98 -6.68
CA GLY A 188 -19.39 13.81 -7.09
C GLY A 188 -20.05 13.36 -8.41
N SER A 189 -21.02 14.09 -8.93
CA SER A 189 -21.71 13.67 -10.17
C SER A 189 -20.85 13.85 -11.43
N THR A 190 -19.87 14.75 -11.37
CA THR A 190 -18.93 15.03 -12.47
C THR A 190 -17.56 14.45 -12.17
N GLU A 191 -16.85 14.00 -13.20
CA GLU A 191 -15.46 13.57 -13.09
C GLU A 191 -14.58 14.70 -12.50
N GLY A 192 -13.73 14.32 -11.56
CA GLY A 192 -12.89 15.20 -10.76
C GLY A 192 -13.63 15.95 -9.65
N GLN A 193 -14.93 15.74 -9.48
CA GLN A 193 -15.66 16.33 -8.36
C GLN A 193 -15.52 15.46 -7.11
N VAL A 194 -15.16 16.08 -5.99
CA VAL A 194 -15.13 15.43 -4.67
C VAL A 194 -15.98 16.20 -3.67
N VAL A 195 -16.82 15.48 -2.93
CA VAL A 195 -17.76 16.03 -1.94
C VAL A 195 -17.37 15.51 -0.55
N PRO A 196 -16.80 16.36 0.32
CA PRO A 196 -16.54 16.03 1.73
C PRO A 196 -17.81 15.57 2.46
N VAL A 197 -17.71 14.52 3.29
CA VAL A 197 -18.83 13.94 4.04
C VAL A 197 -18.58 14.03 5.54
N ASN A 198 -19.67 14.14 6.31
CA ASN A 198 -19.66 14.15 7.79
C ASN A 198 -18.72 15.20 8.37
N VAL A 199 -18.69 16.41 7.78
CA VAL A 199 -17.93 17.53 8.33
C VAL A 199 -18.68 18.04 9.56
N PRO A 200 -18.21 17.79 10.81
CA PRO A 200 -18.82 18.44 11.96
C PRO A 200 -18.60 19.95 11.80
N ALA A 201 -19.61 20.77 12.06
CA ALA A 201 -19.52 22.23 11.85
C ALA A 201 -18.30 22.89 12.57
N ALA A 202 -17.74 22.21 13.58
CA ALA A 202 -16.63 22.67 14.40
C ALA A 202 -15.23 22.22 13.91
N GLU A 203 -15.10 21.19 13.05
CA GLU A 203 -13.80 20.65 12.65
C GLU A 203 -13.49 20.90 11.16
N PRO A 204 -12.29 21.40 10.82
CA PRO A 204 -11.93 21.63 9.43
C PRO A 204 -11.72 20.30 8.71
N HIS A 205 -12.41 20.10 7.59
CA HIS A 205 -12.15 18.95 6.73
C HIS A 205 -10.92 19.19 5.84
N PRO A 206 -10.01 18.21 5.65
CA PRO A 206 -8.80 18.40 4.85
C PRO A 206 -9.03 18.65 3.34
N LEU A 207 -10.24 18.44 2.83
CA LEU A 207 -10.61 18.86 1.47
C LEU A 207 -11.37 20.18 1.42
N GLY A 208 -11.54 20.84 2.58
CA GLY A 208 -12.45 21.96 2.76
C GLY A 208 -13.89 21.48 3.00
N ASN A 209 -14.80 22.44 3.21
CA ASN A 209 -16.21 22.18 3.52
C ASN A 209 -17.12 22.32 2.28
N GLN A 210 -16.53 22.54 1.11
CA GLN A 210 -17.24 22.72 -0.15
C GLN A 210 -16.74 21.67 -1.15
N PRO A 211 -17.58 21.23 -2.10
CA PRO A 211 -17.15 20.34 -3.16
C PRO A 211 -15.94 20.92 -3.92
N THR A 212 -14.91 20.11 -4.13
CA THR A 212 -13.82 20.44 -5.04
C THR A 212 -14.18 19.94 -6.43
N ALA A 213 -13.74 20.66 -7.47
CA ALA A 213 -13.77 20.21 -8.86
C ALA A 213 -12.34 19.85 -9.30
N HIS A 214 -12.15 19.16 -10.43
CA HIS A 214 -10.83 18.88 -11.03
C HIS A 214 -9.82 18.14 -10.12
N THR A 215 -10.29 17.41 -9.11
CA THR A 215 -9.46 16.43 -8.39
C THR A 215 -9.03 15.32 -9.36
N ALA A 216 -7.80 14.84 -9.26
CA ALA A 216 -7.33 13.77 -10.12
C ALA A 216 -8.07 12.46 -9.83
N GLU A 217 -8.47 11.74 -10.88
CA GLU A 217 -9.14 10.44 -10.76
C GLU A 217 -8.34 9.35 -11.48
N PRO A 218 -7.42 8.68 -10.76
CA PRO A 218 -6.73 7.54 -11.30
C PRO A 218 -7.68 6.40 -11.69
N THR A 219 -7.28 5.64 -12.69
CA THR A 219 -7.97 4.43 -13.12
C THR A 219 -7.80 3.29 -12.12
N LEU A 220 -8.58 2.23 -12.28
CA LEU A 220 -8.54 1.06 -11.41
C LEU A 220 -7.13 0.44 -11.33
N GLN A 221 -6.46 0.23 -12.48
CA GLN A 221 -5.10 -0.34 -12.46
C GLN A 221 -4.12 0.55 -11.68
N THR A 222 -4.30 1.88 -11.74
CA THR A 222 -3.42 2.82 -11.06
C THR A 222 -3.63 2.74 -9.55
N TRP A 223 -4.89 2.69 -9.09
CA TRP A 223 -5.20 2.51 -7.67
C TRP A 223 -4.68 1.19 -7.11
N VAL A 224 -4.87 0.09 -7.84
CA VAL A 224 -4.35 -1.23 -7.44
C VAL A 224 -2.82 -1.23 -7.40
N ALA A 225 -2.17 -0.57 -8.37
CA ALA A 225 -0.71 -0.45 -8.38
C ALA A 225 -0.15 0.38 -7.23
N ILE A 226 -0.85 1.42 -6.80
CA ILE A 226 -0.49 2.20 -5.60
C ILE A 226 -0.66 1.32 -4.36
N SER A 227 -1.72 0.53 -4.29
CA SER A 227 -2.03 -0.35 -3.16
C SER A 227 -1.00 -1.46 -2.97
N GLY A 228 -0.40 -2.02 -4.04
CA GLY A 228 0.64 -3.06 -3.97
C GLY A 228 2.09 -2.53 -4.11
N ALA A 229 2.31 -1.24 -3.86
CA ALA A 229 3.56 -0.54 -4.09
C ALA A 229 4.63 -0.80 -3.01
N ALA A 230 5.06 -2.06 -2.80
CA ALA A 230 5.96 -2.46 -1.71
C ALA A 230 7.36 -1.78 -1.69
N ILE A 231 7.79 -1.10 -2.76
CA ILE A 231 9.08 -0.40 -2.87
C ILE A 231 8.88 1.09 -3.18
N SER A 232 8.67 1.88 -2.14
CA SER A 232 8.41 3.32 -2.24
C SER A 232 9.33 4.14 -1.34
N PRO A 233 9.74 5.36 -1.75
CA PRO A 233 10.40 6.33 -0.86
C PRO A 233 9.59 6.71 0.38
N GLY A 234 8.26 6.77 0.27
CA GLY A 234 7.34 6.91 1.40
C GLY A 234 6.87 5.55 1.89
N ARG A 235 7.14 5.23 3.16
CA ARG A 235 6.86 3.94 3.82
C ARG A 235 6.25 4.13 5.20
N GLY A 236 5.51 5.23 5.40
CA GLY A 236 4.93 5.53 6.71
C GLY A 236 5.96 5.61 7.82
N ALA A 237 5.71 4.89 8.92
CA ALA A 237 6.57 4.85 10.10
C ALA A 237 8.02 4.45 9.77
N GLU A 238 8.23 3.67 8.71
CA GLU A 238 9.55 3.22 8.25
C GLU A 238 10.26 4.22 7.33
N THR A 239 9.64 5.36 7.03
CA THR A 239 10.23 6.37 6.12
C THR A 239 11.58 6.83 6.66
N ASN A 240 12.64 6.62 5.86
CA ASN A 240 14.00 6.99 6.19
C ASN A 240 14.61 7.74 5.02
N VAL A 241 15.10 8.96 5.28
CA VAL A 241 15.72 9.84 4.27
C VAL A 241 16.78 9.13 3.43
N GLY A 242 17.66 8.32 4.04
CA GLY A 242 18.72 7.62 3.31
C GLY A 242 18.17 6.58 2.32
N LEU A 243 17.12 5.85 2.73
CA LEU A 243 16.45 4.89 1.86
C LEU A 243 15.59 5.60 0.79
N SER A 244 14.82 6.62 1.17
CA SER A 244 14.02 7.43 0.26
C SER A 244 14.88 8.04 -0.85
N LEU A 245 16.07 8.51 -0.51
CA LEU A 245 17.03 9.08 -1.44
C LEU A 245 17.60 8.02 -2.39
N LEU A 246 17.98 6.85 -1.89
CA LEU A 246 18.47 5.75 -2.71
C LEU A 246 17.40 5.26 -3.68
N LEU A 247 16.18 5.02 -3.21
CA LEU A 247 15.05 4.60 -4.04
C LEU A 247 14.69 5.67 -5.06
N GLY A 248 14.72 6.93 -4.64
CA GLY A 248 14.53 8.10 -5.48
C GLY A 248 15.51 8.18 -6.64
N LEU A 249 16.82 8.10 -6.36
CA LEU A 249 17.88 8.14 -7.37
C LEU A 249 17.89 6.92 -8.28
N ALA A 250 17.60 5.72 -7.75
CA ALA A 250 17.48 4.50 -8.53
C ALA A 250 16.18 4.46 -9.36
N ASN A 251 15.32 5.48 -9.24
CA ASN A 251 13.99 5.55 -9.82
C ASN A 251 13.07 4.36 -9.45
N LEU A 252 13.36 3.70 -8.31
CA LEU A 252 12.55 2.66 -7.69
C LEU A 252 11.41 3.30 -6.87
N ARG A 253 10.58 4.08 -7.56
CA ARG A 253 9.51 4.90 -6.97
C ARG A 253 8.16 4.34 -7.40
N THR A 254 7.54 3.51 -6.58
CA THR A 254 6.19 2.95 -6.85
C THR A 254 5.05 3.77 -6.22
N GLY A 255 5.36 4.76 -5.39
CA GLY A 255 4.38 5.71 -4.86
C GLY A 255 3.85 6.68 -5.91
N TYR A 256 2.83 7.45 -5.55
CA TYR A 256 2.08 8.31 -6.47
C TYR A 256 1.72 9.66 -5.83
N TRP A 257 2.01 10.75 -6.54
CA TRP A 257 1.55 12.08 -6.16
C TRP A 257 0.14 12.32 -6.69
N TRP A 258 -0.84 12.32 -5.79
CA TRP A 258 -2.25 12.55 -6.10
C TRP A 258 -2.64 14.02 -5.92
N ASP A 259 -3.26 14.62 -6.93
CA ASP A 259 -3.76 16.00 -6.85
C ASP A 259 -5.19 16.01 -6.30
N SER A 260 -5.32 16.35 -5.01
CA SER A 260 -6.63 16.50 -4.36
C SER A 260 -7.42 17.72 -4.89
N ASN A 261 -6.77 18.60 -5.65
CA ASN A 261 -7.22 19.94 -6.00
C ASN A 261 -7.75 20.76 -4.80
N ARG A 262 -7.24 20.47 -3.60
CA ARG A 262 -7.52 21.28 -2.41
C ARG A 262 -7.21 22.75 -2.70
N PRO A 263 -8.13 23.69 -2.40
CA PRO A 263 -7.84 25.11 -2.52
C PRO A 263 -6.62 25.46 -1.66
N ARG A 264 -5.69 26.25 -2.19
CA ARG A 264 -4.58 26.85 -1.43
C ARG A 264 -5.09 27.94 -0.46
N ASN A 265 -6.10 27.63 0.34
CA ASN A 265 -6.55 28.49 1.41
C ASN A 265 -5.69 28.20 2.63
N ARG A 266 -4.95 29.23 3.06
CA ARG A 266 -4.22 29.20 4.34
C ARG A 266 -5.23 28.93 5.45
N PRO A 267 -5.07 27.90 6.29
CA PRO A 267 -5.84 27.83 7.52
C PRO A 267 -5.62 29.13 8.30
N ARG A 268 -6.69 29.80 8.69
CA ARG A 268 -6.62 30.98 9.55
C ARG A 268 -6.04 30.54 10.89
N GLY A 269 -4.87 31.07 11.29
CA GLY A 269 -4.39 30.96 12.67
C GLY A 269 -2.91 30.65 12.93
N TYR A 270 -2.04 30.42 11.93
CA TYR A 270 -0.66 30.00 12.20
C TYR A 270 0.45 30.81 11.48
N ARG A 271 1.64 30.78 12.09
CA ARG A 271 2.73 31.79 12.16
C ARG A 271 3.31 32.37 10.85
N HIS A 272 3.94 33.54 11.02
CA HIS A 272 4.65 34.35 10.03
C HIS A 272 5.58 33.55 9.11
N PHE A 273 5.33 33.64 7.80
CA PHE A 273 6.25 33.24 6.75
C PHE A 273 7.58 34.00 6.88
N THR A 274 8.68 33.29 7.12
CA THR A 274 10.04 33.81 6.90
C THR A 274 10.24 34.17 5.43
N TRP A 275 11.23 35.02 5.11
CA TRP A 275 11.52 35.35 3.71
C TRP A 275 11.96 34.11 2.91
N LEU A 276 12.67 33.17 3.54
CA LEU A 276 13.10 31.89 2.95
C LEU A 276 11.90 31.00 2.56
N THR A 277 10.91 30.90 3.45
CA THR A 277 9.70 30.11 3.16
C THR A 277 8.87 30.74 2.05
N LYS A 278 8.81 32.08 1.96
CA LYS A 278 8.18 32.78 0.83
C LYS A 278 8.92 32.45 -0.46
N LEU A 279 10.25 32.58 -0.47
CA LEU A 279 11.08 32.31 -1.64
C LEU A 279 10.89 30.88 -2.15
N ARG A 280 10.99 29.87 -1.26
CA ARG A 280 10.70 28.46 -1.56
C ARG A 280 9.30 28.28 -2.16
N TRP A 281 8.28 28.92 -1.59
CA TRP A 281 6.91 28.86 -2.11
C TRP A 281 6.77 29.46 -3.52
N THR A 282 7.41 30.61 -3.78
CA THR A 282 7.43 31.20 -5.13
C THR A 282 8.18 30.32 -6.12
N PHE A 283 9.31 29.73 -5.72
CA PHE A 283 10.09 28.83 -6.56
C PHE A 283 9.30 27.56 -6.89
N ALA A 284 8.67 26.94 -5.90
CA ALA A 284 7.81 25.77 -6.07
C ALA A 284 6.58 26.04 -6.95
N ARG A 285 6.21 27.29 -7.24
CA ARG A 285 5.17 27.61 -8.22
C ARG A 285 5.61 27.33 -9.66
N PHE A 286 6.89 27.56 -9.96
CA PHE A 286 7.45 27.37 -11.30
C PHE A 286 8.14 26.00 -11.46
N PHE A 287 8.51 25.37 -10.35
CA PHE A 287 9.25 24.10 -10.32
C PHE A 287 8.54 23.06 -9.44
N LEU A 288 7.22 22.96 -9.57
CA LEU A 288 6.40 22.13 -8.69
C LEU A 288 6.78 20.64 -8.75
N PRO A 289 6.87 19.98 -9.92
CA PRO A 289 7.35 18.60 -10.03
C PRO A 289 8.73 18.39 -9.41
N GLN A 290 9.66 19.34 -9.58
CA GLN A 290 11.00 19.26 -9.02
C GLN A 290 10.96 19.37 -7.48
N ASP A 291 10.10 20.22 -6.92
CA ASP A 291 9.88 20.32 -5.48
C ASP A 291 9.27 19.03 -4.91
N LEU A 292 8.25 18.47 -5.56
CA LEU A 292 7.65 17.19 -5.16
C LEU A 292 8.67 16.04 -5.23
N LEU A 293 9.49 16.00 -6.29
CA LEU A 293 10.57 15.03 -6.46
C LEU A 293 11.61 15.15 -5.34
N LEU A 294 12.02 16.37 -5.01
CA LEU A 294 12.95 16.63 -3.91
C LEU A 294 12.34 16.25 -2.55
N ASN A 295 11.08 16.58 -2.31
CA ASN A 295 10.37 16.19 -1.10
C ASN A 295 10.32 14.65 -0.98
N GLU A 296 10.07 13.94 -2.06
CA GLU A 296 10.09 12.48 -2.10
C GLU A 296 11.49 11.90 -1.82
N PHE A 297 12.55 12.46 -2.40
CA PHE A 297 13.94 12.07 -2.11
C PHE A 297 14.33 12.30 -0.65
N LEU A 298 13.80 13.36 -0.05
CA LEU A 298 14.03 13.70 1.35
C LEU A 298 13.05 13.02 2.31
N GLY A 299 12.13 12.18 1.81
CA GLY A 299 11.10 11.52 2.62
C GLY A 299 10.17 12.51 3.32
N ARG A 300 9.89 13.67 2.72
CA ARG A 300 9.04 14.75 3.25
C ARG A 300 7.67 14.73 2.58
N PHE A 301 6.63 14.49 3.38
CA PHE A 301 5.26 14.36 2.92
C PHE A 301 4.35 15.17 3.83
N GLY A 302 3.64 16.14 3.25
CA GLY A 302 2.81 17.13 3.97
C GLY A 302 1.43 16.65 4.41
N GLY A 303 1.08 15.38 4.15
CA GLY A 303 -0.19 14.80 4.60
C GLY A 303 -1.43 15.37 3.90
N PRO A 304 -2.62 15.25 4.52
CA PRO A 304 -3.89 15.59 3.88
C PRO A 304 -4.15 17.11 3.82
N TRP A 305 -3.26 17.90 4.43
CA TRP A 305 -3.43 19.35 4.55
C TRP A 305 -2.87 20.15 3.37
N VAL A 306 -2.14 19.48 2.48
CA VAL A 306 -1.61 20.04 1.24
C VAL A 306 -2.45 19.64 0.02
N ARG A 307 -2.18 20.25 -1.14
CA ARG A 307 -2.86 19.89 -2.38
C ARG A 307 -2.41 18.55 -2.96
N TYR A 308 -1.11 18.27 -2.93
CA TYR A 308 -0.55 17.04 -3.49
C TYR A 308 -0.27 16.04 -2.39
N TRP A 309 -1.01 14.93 -2.38
CA TRP A 309 -0.87 13.87 -1.40
C TRP A 309 0.06 12.80 -1.96
N TYR A 310 1.04 12.36 -1.18
CA TYR A 310 1.87 11.23 -1.58
C TYR A 310 1.25 9.93 -1.09
N LEU A 311 0.83 9.10 -2.02
CA LEU A 311 0.17 7.82 -1.77
C LEU A 311 1.16 6.68 -2.00
N SER A 312 1.19 5.73 -1.07
CA SER A 312 1.98 4.50 -1.17
C SER A 312 1.12 3.29 -0.82
N ASP A 313 1.76 2.12 -0.78
CA ASP A 313 1.15 0.86 -0.35
C ASP A 313 0.44 1.00 1.01
N GLY A 314 -0.78 0.46 1.10
CA GLY A 314 -1.57 0.47 2.32
C GLY A 314 -0.97 -0.37 3.45
N GLY A 315 -0.18 -1.39 3.10
CA GLY A 315 0.50 -2.28 4.04
C GLY A 315 1.51 -1.58 4.94
N PHE A 316 2.07 -0.44 4.51
CA PHE A 316 2.90 0.41 5.39
C PHE A 316 2.13 1.03 6.55
N PHE A 317 0.78 1.07 6.47
CA PHE A 317 -0.07 1.45 7.59
C PHE A 317 -0.64 0.21 8.29
N GLU A 318 -1.32 -0.66 7.56
CA GLU A 318 -1.98 -1.89 8.04
C GLU A 318 -2.17 -2.88 6.88
N ASN A 319 -1.50 -4.03 6.94
CA ASN A 319 -1.32 -4.95 5.80
C ASN A 319 -2.47 -5.94 5.58
N LEU A 320 -3.26 -6.26 6.61
CA LEU A 320 -4.34 -7.24 6.52
C LEU A 320 -5.59 -6.69 5.84
N GLY A 321 -5.68 -5.37 5.68
CA GLY A 321 -6.81 -4.69 5.05
C GLY A 321 -8.10 -4.70 5.87
N VAL A 322 -8.04 -5.14 7.13
CA VAL A 322 -9.18 -5.26 8.04
C VAL A 322 -9.54 -3.92 8.67
N TYR A 323 -8.59 -2.99 8.78
CA TYR A 323 -8.80 -1.69 9.44
C TYR A 323 -10.05 -0.94 8.95
N GLU A 324 -10.29 -0.93 7.64
CA GLU A 324 -11.44 -0.23 7.04
C GLU A 324 -12.77 -0.95 7.20
N LEU A 325 -12.73 -2.27 7.40
CA LEU A 325 -13.91 -3.07 7.73
C LEU A 325 -14.33 -2.83 9.18
N LEU A 326 -13.36 -2.70 10.09
CA LEU A 326 -13.60 -2.30 11.49
C LEU A 326 -14.20 -0.91 11.59
N ARG A 327 -13.70 0.07 10.81
CA ARG A 327 -14.27 1.42 10.75
C ARG A 327 -15.77 1.39 10.42
N ARG A 328 -16.15 0.52 9.49
CA ARG A 328 -17.54 0.33 9.04
C ARG A 328 -18.35 -0.62 9.93
N ARG A 329 -17.73 -1.16 10.99
CA ARG A 329 -18.31 -2.15 11.90
C ARG A 329 -18.97 -3.30 11.15
N VAL A 330 -18.29 -3.81 10.11
CA VAL A 330 -18.79 -4.92 9.31
C VAL A 330 -19.01 -6.13 10.23
N PRO A 331 -20.19 -6.78 10.20
CA PRO A 331 -20.51 -7.83 11.16
C PRO A 331 -19.66 -9.09 10.99
N TYR A 332 -19.26 -9.41 9.76
CA TYR A 332 -18.49 -10.62 9.48
C TYR A 332 -17.28 -10.27 8.64
N ILE A 333 -16.11 -10.59 9.18
CA ILE A 333 -14.83 -10.24 8.57
C ILE A 333 -14.07 -11.53 8.34
N LEU A 334 -13.68 -11.76 7.09
CA LEU A 334 -12.72 -12.78 6.71
C LEU A 334 -11.39 -12.08 6.46
N CYS A 335 -10.36 -12.49 7.17
CA CYS A 335 -8.99 -12.00 6.98
C CYS A 335 -8.14 -13.15 6.45
N CYS A 336 -7.63 -13.00 5.23
CA CYS A 336 -6.66 -13.93 4.64
C CYS A 336 -5.27 -13.32 4.77
N ASP A 337 -4.51 -13.75 5.77
CA ASP A 337 -3.15 -13.33 5.99
C ASP A 337 -2.16 -14.22 5.21
N ALA A 338 -1.71 -13.67 4.08
CA ALA A 338 -0.66 -14.22 3.25
C ALA A 338 0.62 -13.35 3.29
N GLY A 339 0.82 -12.58 4.36
CA GLY A 339 2.02 -11.78 4.56
C GLY A 339 3.26 -12.63 4.87
N GLU A 340 4.43 -12.07 4.60
CA GLU A 340 5.73 -12.63 5.00
C GLU A 340 5.84 -12.65 6.53
N ASP A 341 5.77 -13.85 7.13
CA ASP A 341 5.87 -14.05 8.57
C ASP A 341 6.56 -15.39 8.90
N SER A 342 7.82 -15.53 8.49
CA SER A 342 8.58 -16.79 8.64
C SER A 342 8.69 -17.29 10.09
N GLU A 343 8.69 -16.36 11.04
CA GLU A 343 8.79 -16.64 12.48
C GLU A 343 7.42 -16.78 13.16
N TYR A 344 6.32 -16.58 12.44
CA TYR A 344 4.95 -16.57 12.99
C TYR A 344 4.82 -15.60 14.19
N ASP A 345 5.42 -14.42 14.06
CA ASP A 345 5.36 -13.35 15.07
C ASP A 345 4.04 -12.59 15.01
N PHE A 346 3.27 -12.75 13.94
CA PHE A 346 1.97 -12.10 13.71
C PHE A 346 2.05 -10.57 13.88
N VAL A 347 3.13 -9.97 13.38
CA VAL A 347 3.41 -8.52 13.54
C VAL A 347 2.29 -7.67 12.95
N ASP A 348 1.78 -8.05 11.77
CA ASP A 348 0.68 -7.36 11.09
C ASP A 348 -0.63 -7.44 11.88
N LEU A 349 -0.96 -8.62 12.42
CA LEU A 349 -2.12 -8.79 13.29
C LEU A 349 -2.00 -7.98 14.58
N ALA A 350 -0.82 -7.99 15.21
CA ALA A 350 -0.57 -7.19 16.42
C ALA A 350 -0.67 -5.68 16.14
N ASN A 351 -0.22 -5.24 14.95
CA ASN A 351 -0.36 -3.86 14.49
C ASN A 351 -1.83 -3.48 14.27
N LEU A 352 -2.62 -4.35 13.61
CA LEU A 352 -4.07 -4.19 13.44
C LEU A 352 -4.78 -4.05 14.79
N ILE A 353 -4.58 -4.99 15.72
CA ILE A 353 -5.23 -4.99 17.05
C ILE A 353 -4.93 -3.68 17.79
N ARG A 354 -3.67 -3.23 17.77
CA ARG A 354 -3.26 -1.98 18.44
C ARG A 354 -3.94 -0.77 17.83
N LYS A 355 -3.98 -0.67 16.49
CA LYS A 355 -4.62 0.44 15.78
C LYS A 355 -6.14 0.43 15.96
N ALA A 356 -6.77 -0.74 15.89
CA ALA A 356 -8.19 -0.94 16.14
C ALA A 356 -8.61 -0.41 17.53
N ARG A 357 -7.82 -0.71 18.57
CA ARG A 357 -8.05 -0.22 19.92
C ARG A 357 -7.88 1.30 20.05
N ILE A 358 -6.80 1.86 19.51
CA ILE A 358 -6.49 3.30 19.63
C ILE A 358 -7.48 4.15 18.82
N ASP A 359 -7.80 3.72 17.61
CA ASP A 359 -8.57 4.53 16.69
C ASP A 359 -10.06 4.25 16.87
N PHE A 360 -10.51 3.00 16.89
CA PHE A 360 -11.95 2.69 16.89
C PHE A 360 -12.51 2.25 18.24
N ALA A 361 -11.68 2.24 19.30
CA ALA A 361 -12.02 1.60 20.57
C ALA A 361 -12.54 0.16 20.35
N ALA A 362 -11.99 -0.53 19.33
CA ALA A 362 -12.37 -1.88 18.98
C ALA A 362 -11.43 -2.87 19.65
N ASP A 363 -11.98 -3.75 20.48
CA ASP A 363 -11.25 -4.82 21.17
C ASP A 363 -11.50 -6.14 20.44
N ILE A 364 -10.41 -6.73 19.94
CA ILE A 364 -10.42 -7.99 19.19
C ILE A 364 -9.96 -9.11 20.12
N ARG A 365 -10.87 -10.04 20.44
CA ARG A 365 -10.59 -11.17 21.33
C ARG A 365 -10.72 -12.49 20.59
N PHE A 366 -9.60 -13.20 20.47
CA PHE A 366 -9.59 -14.56 19.94
C PHE A 366 -10.24 -15.55 20.92
N LEU A 367 -10.96 -16.53 20.37
CA LEU A 367 -11.60 -17.58 21.14
C LEU A 367 -10.58 -18.63 21.59
N THR A 368 -10.79 -19.17 22.78
CA THR A 368 -10.00 -20.30 23.28
C THR A 368 -10.48 -21.61 22.66
N ALA A 369 -9.66 -22.67 22.77
CA ALA A 369 -10.06 -24.01 22.34
C ALA A 369 -11.37 -24.48 23.01
N GLU A 370 -11.54 -24.18 24.31
CA GLU A 370 -12.75 -24.52 25.05
C GLU A 370 -13.98 -23.77 24.52
N GLU A 371 -13.86 -22.46 24.27
CA GLU A 371 -14.95 -21.65 23.70
C GLU A 371 -15.37 -22.15 22.30
N ILE A 372 -14.40 -22.57 21.48
CA ILE A 372 -14.69 -23.14 20.15
C ILE A 372 -15.45 -24.47 20.29
N GLN A 373 -15.01 -25.36 21.19
CA GLN A 373 -15.63 -26.67 21.37
C GLN A 373 -17.04 -26.57 21.98
N ASN A 374 -17.25 -25.64 22.91
CA ASN A 374 -18.52 -25.45 23.61
C ASN A 374 -19.53 -24.62 22.81
N SER A 375 -19.12 -23.95 21.73
CA SER A 375 -20.03 -23.13 20.92
C SER A 375 -21.06 -23.99 20.18
N GLU A 376 -22.34 -23.68 20.34
CA GLU A 376 -23.43 -24.29 19.57
C GLU A 376 -23.54 -23.71 18.14
N HIS A 377 -23.00 -22.51 17.92
CA HIS A 377 -23.08 -21.79 16.65
C HIS A 377 -21.99 -22.17 15.64
N ILE A 378 -20.93 -22.84 16.10
CA ILE A 378 -19.87 -23.36 15.23
C ILE A 378 -20.25 -24.79 14.83
N PRO A 379 -20.39 -25.09 13.52
CA PRO A 379 -20.72 -26.44 13.08
C PRO A 379 -19.66 -27.45 13.53
N GLY A 380 -20.10 -28.65 13.94
CA GLY A 380 -19.21 -29.71 14.41
C GLY A 380 -18.11 -30.10 13.42
N GLN A 381 -18.36 -29.97 12.12
CA GLN A 381 -17.37 -30.20 11.05
C GLN A 381 -16.30 -29.10 10.95
N VAL A 382 -16.59 -27.88 11.42
CA VAL A 382 -15.68 -26.72 11.36
C VAL A 382 -14.85 -26.59 12.64
N LYS A 383 -15.38 -27.03 13.80
CA LYS A 383 -14.65 -26.99 15.09
C LYS A 383 -13.23 -27.55 15.02
N PRO A 384 -12.96 -28.68 14.34
CA PRO A 384 -11.61 -29.23 14.21
C PRO A 384 -10.69 -28.39 13.32
N LEU A 385 -11.21 -27.48 12.49
CA LEU A 385 -10.42 -26.64 11.59
C LEU A 385 -9.96 -25.34 12.25
N LEU A 386 -10.58 -24.98 13.38
CA LEU A 386 -10.26 -23.78 14.15
C LEU A 386 -9.34 -24.12 15.33
N GLY A 387 -8.51 -23.16 15.72
CA GLY A 387 -7.68 -23.24 16.92
C GLY A 387 -7.59 -21.91 17.66
N PRO A 388 -7.02 -21.93 18.87
CA PRO A 388 -6.53 -20.70 19.49
C PRO A 388 -5.44 -20.09 18.60
N LEU A 389 -5.16 -18.79 18.77
CA LEU A 389 -4.17 -18.09 17.94
C LEU A 389 -2.78 -18.75 18.00
N GLU A 390 -2.40 -19.28 19.15
CA GLU A 390 -1.17 -20.03 19.37
C GLU A 390 -1.10 -21.32 18.55
N GLY A 391 -2.25 -21.92 18.24
CA GLY A 391 -2.35 -23.12 17.39
C GLY A 391 -2.02 -22.85 15.91
N LEU A 392 -1.96 -21.58 15.50
CA LEU A 392 -1.51 -21.20 14.15
C LEU A 392 0.01 -21.13 14.06
N LYS A 393 0.74 -21.18 15.19
CA LYS A 393 2.19 -21.27 15.19
C LYS A 393 2.64 -22.72 15.03
N PRO A 394 3.79 -22.97 14.39
CA PRO A 394 4.39 -24.29 14.37
C PRO A 394 4.68 -24.83 15.77
N ALA A 395 4.45 -26.13 15.97
CA ALA A 395 4.73 -26.77 17.24
C ALA A 395 6.23 -27.15 17.36
N GLY A 396 6.94 -26.52 18.29
CA GLY A 396 8.34 -26.86 18.62
C GLY A 396 9.32 -26.52 17.49
N GLN A 397 10.24 -27.44 17.17
CA GLN A 397 11.18 -27.32 16.03
C GLN A 397 10.56 -27.74 14.69
N GLY A 398 9.26 -28.03 14.65
CA GLY A 398 8.57 -28.43 13.43
C GLY A 398 8.28 -27.25 12.50
N SER A 399 8.08 -27.53 11.21
CA SER A 399 7.64 -26.57 10.19
C SER A 399 6.12 -26.44 10.10
N HIS A 400 5.36 -27.23 10.86
CA HIS A 400 3.91 -27.35 10.71
C HIS A 400 3.14 -26.79 11.91
N SER A 401 2.17 -25.92 11.60
CA SER A 401 1.15 -25.40 12.51
C SER A 401 0.10 -26.47 12.83
N GLN A 402 -0.67 -26.28 13.90
CA GLN A 402 -1.77 -27.20 14.24
C GLN A 402 -3.03 -26.89 13.43
N ARG A 403 -3.23 -25.61 13.11
CA ARG A 403 -4.39 -25.06 12.42
C ARG A 403 -3.98 -23.92 11.49
N HIS A 404 -4.81 -23.64 10.50
CA HIS A 404 -4.69 -22.47 9.64
C HIS A 404 -5.57 -21.30 10.09
N ALA A 405 -6.58 -21.54 10.93
CA ALA A 405 -7.64 -20.58 11.19
C ALA A 405 -7.91 -20.35 12.68
N ALA A 406 -8.06 -19.09 13.05
CA ALA A 406 -8.47 -18.63 14.38
C ALA A 406 -9.71 -17.73 14.27
N LEU A 407 -10.59 -17.81 15.26
CA LEU A 407 -11.82 -17.03 15.31
C LEU A 407 -11.73 -16.00 16.44
N ALA A 408 -12.12 -14.76 16.15
CA ALA A 408 -12.20 -13.69 17.13
C ALA A 408 -13.57 -13.00 17.12
N LEU A 409 -13.95 -12.48 18.28
CA LEU A 409 -15.10 -11.61 18.47
C LEU A 409 -14.61 -10.18 18.75
N ILE A 410 -15.30 -9.20 18.18
CA ILE A 410 -14.92 -7.80 18.24
C ILE A 410 -16.02 -7.00 18.94
N ARG A 411 -15.62 -6.27 19.97
CA ARG A 411 -16.46 -5.33 20.71
C ARG A 411 -16.00 -3.92 20.43
N TYR A 412 -16.92 -2.98 20.31
CA TYR A 412 -16.62 -1.56 20.14
C TYR A 412 -16.96 -0.85 21.44
N GLY A 413 -16.16 0.12 21.87
CA GLY A 413 -16.24 0.68 23.24
C GLY A 413 -17.60 1.26 23.66
N ASP A 414 -18.50 1.53 22.73
CA ASP A 414 -19.88 1.97 22.95
C ASP A 414 -20.87 0.82 23.22
N ASP A 415 -20.46 -0.45 23.05
CA ASP A 415 -21.32 -1.62 23.18
C ASP A 415 -20.57 -2.83 23.79
N PRO A 416 -21.03 -3.37 24.94
CA PRO A 416 -20.43 -4.58 25.52
C PRO A 416 -20.70 -5.85 24.69
N THR A 417 -21.72 -5.85 23.81
CA THR A 417 -22.05 -6.97 22.94
C THR A 417 -21.13 -7.00 21.71
N PRO A 418 -20.55 -8.17 21.35
CA PRO A 418 -19.79 -8.28 20.12
C PRO A 418 -20.65 -7.94 18.90
N ARG A 419 -20.17 -7.00 18.08
CA ARG A 419 -20.86 -6.57 16.85
C ARG A 419 -20.20 -7.09 15.57
N SER A 420 -18.97 -7.57 15.66
CA SER A 420 -18.26 -8.18 14.54
C SER A 420 -17.62 -9.51 14.95
N ALA A 421 -17.56 -10.46 14.03
CA ALA A 421 -16.77 -11.68 14.11
C ALA A 421 -15.67 -11.64 13.05
N LEU A 422 -14.45 -12.01 13.43
CA LEU A 422 -13.27 -12.07 12.56
C LEU A 422 -12.80 -13.52 12.44
N LEU A 423 -12.91 -14.10 11.25
CA LEU A 423 -12.24 -15.34 10.90
C LEU A 423 -10.87 -15.00 10.29
N TYR A 424 -9.80 -15.25 11.05
CA TYR A 424 -8.43 -15.00 10.65
C TYR A 424 -7.81 -16.29 10.12
N LEU A 425 -7.41 -16.28 8.85
CA LEU A 425 -6.74 -17.38 8.17
C LEU A 425 -5.28 -17.00 7.97
N LYS A 426 -4.35 -17.85 8.37
CA LYS A 426 -2.92 -17.68 8.10
C LYS A 426 -2.47 -18.67 7.02
N SER A 427 -1.68 -18.19 6.06
CA SER A 427 -0.88 -19.08 5.21
C SER A 427 0.12 -19.83 6.10
N SER A 428 -0.14 -21.11 6.32
CA SER A 428 0.68 -22.01 7.12
C SER A 428 0.58 -23.42 6.56
N LEU A 429 1.44 -24.32 7.02
CA LEU A 429 1.39 -25.74 6.67
C LEU A 429 0.97 -26.55 7.90
N THR A 430 0.06 -27.51 7.77
CA THR A 430 -0.39 -28.45 8.80
C THR A 430 0.08 -29.88 8.57
N GLY A 431 0.60 -30.18 7.37
CA GLY A 431 1.16 -31.48 7.00
C GLY A 431 0.15 -32.44 6.36
N ASP A 432 -1.10 -32.00 6.17
CA ASP A 432 -2.17 -32.73 5.49
C ASP A 432 -2.52 -32.13 4.12
N GLU A 433 -1.68 -31.21 3.61
CA GLU A 433 -1.80 -30.66 2.26
C GLU A 433 -1.58 -31.71 1.16
N ASP A 434 -1.97 -31.34 -0.06
CA ASP A 434 -1.73 -32.18 -1.23
C ASP A 434 -0.22 -32.47 -1.44
N PRO A 435 0.14 -33.64 -2.01
CA PRO A 435 1.53 -34.07 -2.15
C PRO A 435 2.42 -33.10 -2.93
N ASP A 436 1.87 -32.34 -3.87
CA ASP A 436 2.59 -31.34 -4.66
C ASP A 436 3.00 -30.13 -3.79
N ILE A 437 2.12 -29.63 -2.92
CA ILE A 437 2.41 -28.57 -1.96
C ILE A 437 3.50 -29.03 -0.98
N LEU A 438 3.35 -30.24 -0.43
CA LEU A 438 4.34 -30.81 0.50
C LEU A 438 5.72 -30.97 -0.18
N SER A 439 5.74 -31.44 -1.44
CA SER A 439 6.98 -31.54 -2.23
C SER A 439 7.60 -30.17 -2.52
N TYR A 440 6.78 -29.16 -2.83
CA TYR A 440 7.23 -27.80 -3.06
C TYR A 440 7.87 -27.22 -1.79
N ALA A 441 7.19 -27.33 -0.64
CA ALA A 441 7.68 -26.85 0.66
C ALA A 441 9.03 -27.48 1.06
N LEU A 442 9.25 -28.77 0.76
CA LEU A 442 10.54 -29.44 1.04
C LEU A 442 11.72 -28.83 0.29
N THR A 443 11.48 -28.24 -0.88
CA THR A 443 12.52 -27.64 -1.72
C THR A 443 12.57 -26.11 -1.61
N HIS A 444 11.56 -25.50 -0.99
CA HIS A 444 11.41 -24.05 -0.83
C HIS A 444 11.12 -23.72 0.65
N PRO A 445 12.13 -23.65 1.53
CA PRO A 445 11.94 -23.46 2.97
C PRO A 445 11.25 -22.15 3.39
N GLU A 446 11.22 -21.14 2.50
CA GLU A 446 10.54 -19.87 2.74
C GLU A 446 9.03 -19.96 2.53
N PHE A 447 8.54 -20.96 1.78
CA PHE A 447 7.12 -21.15 1.54
C PHE A 447 6.39 -21.56 2.84
N PRO A 448 5.21 -21.00 3.17
CA PRO A 448 4.40 -20.03 2.41
C PRO A 448 4.54 -18.58 2.91
N HIS A 449 5.77 -18.14 3.17
CA HIS A 449 6.16 -16.81 3.66
C HIS A 449 7.26 -16.19 2.80
N ASP A 450 7.21 -16.41 1.47
CA ASP A 450 8.14 -15.78 0.54
C ASP A 450 8.10 -14.25 0.69
N SER A 451 9.27 -13.61 0.51
CA SER A 451 9.36 -12.18 0.77
C SER A 451 8.51 -11.35 -0.17
N THR A 452 7.82 -10.36 0.39
CA THR A 452 6.99 -9.40 -0.37
C THR A 452 7.79 -8.54 -1.37
N ALA A 453 9.12 -8.52 -1.25
CA ALA A 453 10.01 -7.93 -2.25
C ALA A 453 10.06 -8.72 -3.57
N ASP A 454 9.72 -10.01 -3.57
CA ASP A 454 9.57 -10.80 -4.78
C ASP A 454 8.17 -10.65 -5.37
N GLN A 455 8.09 -9.89 -6.45
CA GLN A 455 6.85 -9.62 -7.18
C GLN A 455 6.74 -10.47 -8.45
N PHE A 456 7.61 -11.47 -8.65
CA PHE A 456 7.73 -12.21 -9.91
C PHE A 456 7.73 -13.73 -9.73
N PHE A 457 6.64 -14.23 -9.14
CA PHE A 457 6.44 -15.66 -8.89
C PHE A 457 6.61 -16.49 -10.17
N THR A 458 7.21 -17.67 -9.98
CA THR A 458 7.23 -18.72 -11.01
C THR A 458 5.88 -19.43 -11.07
N GLU A 459 5.61 -20.15 -12.15
CA GLU A 459 4.38 -20.93 -12.29
C GLU A 459 4.18 -21.95 -11.15
N PRO A 460 5.19 -22.76 -10.75
CA PRO A 460 5.04 -23.68 -9.61
C PRO A 460 4.77 -22.95 -8.29
N GLN A 461 5.41 -21.81 -8.06
CA GLN A 461 5.20 -21.01 -6.85
C GLN A 461 3.77 -20.47 -6.80
N TRP A 462 3.30 -19.85 -7.89
CA TRP A 462 1.95 -19.32 -8.00
C TRP A 462 0.89 -20.41 -7.76
N GLU A 463 1.04 -21.56 -8.42
CA GLU A 463 0.10 -22.67 -8.28
C GLU A 463 0.11 -23.26 -6.87
N SER A 464 1.28 -23.36 -6.23
CA SER A 464 1.40 -23.84 -4.85
C SER A 464 0.67 -22.91 -3.86
N TYR A 465 0.80 -21.58 -4.00
CA TYR A 465 0.03 -20.63 -3.19
C TYR A 465 -1.47 -20.70 -3.45
N ARG A 466 -1.88 -20.81 -4.73
CA ARG A 466 -3.29 -20.94 -5.11
C ARG A 466 -3.91 -22.21 -4.50
N ARG A 467 -3.23 -23.35 -4.62
CA ARG A 467 -3.69 -24.65 -4.11
C ARG A 467 -3.69 -24.68 -2.57
N LEU A 468 -2.69 -24.08 -1.91
CA LEU A 468 -2.69 -23.93 -0.46
C LEU A 468 -3.89 -23.09 0.03
N GLY A 469 -4.21 -21.99 -0.66
CA GLY A 469 -5.40 -21.20 -0.34
C GLY A 469 -6.71 -22.00 -0.49
N GLU A 470 -6.79 -22.86 -1.50
CA GLU A 470 -7.93 -23.76 -1.72
C GLU A 470 -8.04 -24.83 -0.62
N HIS A 471 -6.90 -25.42 -0.20
CA HIS A 471 -6.81 -26.36 0.93
C HIS A 471 -7.32 -25.75 2.23
N ILE A 472 -6.89 -24.52 2.55
CA ILE A 472 -7.29 -23.81 3.76
C ILE A 472 -8.78 -23.44 3.70
N GLY A 473 -9.22 -22.83 2.59
CA GLY A 473 -10.56 -22.26 2.48
C GLY A 473 -11.68 -23.28 2.28
N GLY A 474 -11.43 -24.33 1.49
CA GLY A 474 -12.46 -25.30 1.07
C GLY A 474 -13.26 -25.90 2.24
N PRO A 475 -12.60 -26.52 3.23
CA PRO A 475 -13.27 -27.12 4.39
C PRO A 475 -13.96 -26.11 5.31
N LEU A 476 -13.42 -24.89 5.44
CA LEU A 476 -13.93 -23.85 6.34
C LEU A 476 -15.27 -23.26 5.90
N PHE A 477 -15.57 -23.27 4.60
CA PHE A 477 -16.80 -22.70 4.03
C PHE A 477 -17.86 -23.75 3.67
N ALA A 478 -17.77 -24.95 4.25
CA ALA A 478 -18.85 -25.93 4.19
C ALA A 478 -20.18 -25.31 4.69
N ARG A 479 -21.29 -25.62 4.02
CA ARG A 479 -22.62 -25.05 4.33
C ARG A 479 -22.99 -25.27 5.79
N GLY A 480 -23.47 -24.22 6.45
CA GLY A 480 -23.98 -24.27 7.82
C GLY A 480 -25.36 -24.94 7.93
N PRO A 481 -25.87 -25.17 9.16
CA PRO A 481 -27.17 -25.81 9.41
C PRO A 481 -28.35 -25.04 8.78
N SER A 482 -28.22 -23.71 8.66
CA SER A 482 -29.18 -22.79 8.05
C SER A 482 -29.10 -22.74 6.51
N GLY A 483 -28.20 -23.51 5.89
CA GLY A 483 -27.94 -23.50 4.44
C GLY A 483 -27.07 -22.34 3.95
N GLY A 484 -26.71 -21.40 4.84
CA GLY A 484 -25.81 -20.27 4.59
C GLY A 484 -24.40 -20.45 5.16
N LEU A 485 -23.63 -19.36 5.19
CA LEU A 485 -22.27 -19.34 5.76
C LEU A 485 -22.37 -19.27 7.30
N TRP A 486 -21.82 -20.27 8.00
CA TRP A 486 -21.99 -20.46 9.44
C TRP A 486 -21.49 -19.28 10.31
N LEU A 487 -20.56 -18.46 9.79
CA LEU A 487 -20.10 -17.24 10.46
C LEU A 487 -21.28 -16.29 10.76
N ALA A 488 -22.34 -16.34 9.94
CA ALA A 488 -23.56 -15.55 10.13
C ALA A 488 -24.29 -15.88 11.45
N ASP A 489 -24.25 -17.14 11.88
CA ASP A 489 -25.01 -17.62 13.05
C ASP A 489 -24.34 -17.20 14.39
N LEU A 490 -23.05 -16.83 14.37
CA LEU A 490 -22.28 -16.48 15.57
C LEU A 490 -22.75 -15.20 16.28
N LEU A 491 -23.12 -14.17 15.53
CA LEU A 491 -23.58 -12.90 16.11
C LEU A 491 -25.06 -12.93 16.52
N GLN A 492 -25.83 -13.90 16.03
CA GLN A 492 -27.24 -14.09 16.44
C GLN A 492 -27.33 -14.70 17.85
N GLY A 493 -26.31 -15.47 18.28
CA GLY A 493 -26.24 -16.07 19.60
C GLY A 493 -25.91 -15.12 20.75
N THR A 494 -25.36 -13.94 20.46
CA THR A 494 -24.90 -12.96 21.48
C THR A 494 -25.96 -11.93 21.86
N THR A 495 -27.16 -12.01 21.28
CA THR A 495 -28.30 -11.10 21.53
C THR A 495 -29.35 -11.67 22.50
N LYS A 496 -29.05 -12.77 23.22
CA LYS A 496 -29.91 -13.31 24.27
C LYS A 496 -29.47 -12.93 25.66
#